data_AF-A0A151SEQ3-F1
#
_entry.id   AF-A0A151SEQ3-F1
#
_cell.length_a   1.000
_cell.length_b   1.000
_cell.length_c   1.000
_cell.angle_alpha   90.00
_cell.angle_beta   90.00
_cell.angle_gamma   90.00
#
_symmetry.space_group_name_H-M   'P 1'
#
loop_
_entity.id
_entity.type
_entity.pdbx_description
1 polymer ?
#
loop_
_entity_poly.entity_id
_entity_poly.type
_entity_poly.pdbx_seq_one_letter_code
_entity_poly.pdbx_strand_id
1 'polypeptide(L)'
;MAAPPTTSTPQHTSLHTTTPALPLAYSGRAQLRILLERPKLALGQRVVVGGWVKSAKVVENSSAAAAHPWLHTDDAAVGEKGGRSKDVSCVEILQSRIPLIKSIFDVFGGSGHGQRKKRESLSLPQTKVLPPKASTAYLLLTDGSCVPSLQVVVDSSVTTLSRILPTGTCLLVEGQVEAAEGKHAIELKAEKVLHIGTVDFDKYPLSKKRIPLEMLRDHSQFRPRTTTVATVMRIRSALSFATHTFFNEHAFIDVQVPTITTTDSEGFSNMFLVTILDQKPEKEEKLGTIYEIEGVNLEHVKAAAKEKSNLVEHLKRTESNREALAAAIQDLRKTNELASQLEAREKRKLGTSLKDDKVDSSKDFFPLQTYLTVSGRLHLESYACALGNVYSFGPRFQADKTDSAKHAAEMWMVEVEMAFSQLKDSMNCANDFFKYLCKWILEKCSEDMEFVAKRIDKTCINRLQQIISDSPEIMPYNEAIDILRKAEDKKFETNFESGFVLTSEHLSYLTDNIFKKPIMIYNYPKEAKPFYVRQNDDGTVAAFDLVVPKLGTIISGSQNEERVNKISSRIDELGLPREKYEWYLDLRRNGTVENSGFSLRFDLMVQFTTGLSNVRDVIPFPRTYGKANN
;
A
#
# COMPACT_ATOMS: atom_id res chain seq x y z
N MET A 1 -39.46 -59.62 4.31
CA MET A 1 -40.42 -58.52 4.54
C MET A 1 -39.77 -57.61 5.57
N ALA A 2 -39.47 -56.33 5.34
CA ALA A 2 -40.10 -55.33 4.51
C ALA A 2 -39.06 -54.41 3.81
N ALA A 3 -39.49 -53.81 2.69
CA ALA A 3 -38.73 -52.90 1.84
C ALA A 3 -38.47 -51.53 2.50
N PRO A 4 -37.45 -50.77 2.05
CA PRO A 4 -37.20 -49.41 2.53
C PRO A 4 -38.21 -48.40 1.96
N PRO A 5 -38.49 -47.29 2.67
CA PRO A 5 -39.40 -46.26 2.20
C PRO A 5 -38.76 -45.37 1.13
N THR A 6 -39.52 -45.11 0.06
CA THR A 6 -39.21 -44.16 -1.01
C THR A 6 -39.36 -42.72 -0.53
N THR A 7 -38.27 -41.96 -0.51
CA THR A 7 -38.29 -40.49 -0.38
C THR A 7 -38.45 -39.85 -1.75
N SER A 8 -39.59 -39.21 -1.98
CA SER A 8 -39.87 -38.37 -3.14
C SER A 8 -39.08 -37.05 -3.08
N THR A 9 -38.31 -36.78 -4.12
CA THR A 9 -37.67 -35.48 -4.36
C THR A 9 -38.72 -34.44 -4.77
N PRO A 10 -38.77 -33.24 -4.16
CA PRO A 10 -39.61 -32.17 -4.68
C PRO A 10 -38.92 -31.54 -5.90
N GLN A 11 -39.61 -31.57 -7.03
CA GLN A 11 -39.23 -30.83 -8.23
C GLN A 11 -39.30 -29.32 -7.92
N HIS A 12 -38.15 -28.67 -7.77
CA HIS A 12 -38.05 -27.23 -7.83
C HIS A 12 -38.25 -26.78 -9.28
N THR A 13 -39.46 -26.34 -9.62
CA THR A 13 -39.73 -25.54 -10.81
C THR A 13 -39.09 -24.16 -10.61
N SER A 14 -37.88 -23.96 -11.15
CA SER A 14 -37.27 -22.64 -11.21
C SER A 14 -37.97 -21.81 -12.29
N LEU A 15 -38.90 -20.95 -11.87
CA LEU A 15 -39.32 -19.79 -12.64
C LEU A 15 -38.09 -18.90 -12.88
N HIS A 16 -37.58 -18.90 -14.10
CA HIS A 16 -36.57 -17.96 -14.58
C HIS A 16 -37.19 -16.56 -14.64
N THR A 17 -37.25 -15.87 -13.52
CA THR A 17 -37.35 -14.41 -13.50
C THR A 17 -35.95 -13.85 -13.72
N THR A 18 -35.72 -13.23 -14.88
CA THR A 18 -34.55 -12.43 -15.19
C THR A 18 -34.49 -11.23 -14.24
N THR A 19 -33.75 -11.36 -13.15
CA THR A 19 -33.50 -10.23 -12.25
C THR A 19 -32.70 -9.16 -13.01
N PRO A 20 -33.18 -7.90 -13.11
CA PRO A 20 -32.47 -6.85 -13.80
C PRO A 20 -31.09 -6.60 -13.17
N ALA A 21 -30.15 -6.03 -13.93
CA ALA A 21 -28.89 -5.54 -13.38
C ALA A 21 -29.22 -4.51 -12.29
N LEU A 22 -29.15 -4.96 -11.03
CA LEU A 22 -29.61 -4.19 -9.89
C LEU A 22 -28.81 -2.87 -9.82
N PRO A 23 -29.49 -1.71 -9.73
CA PRO A 23 -28.83 -0.47 -9.40
C PRO A 23 -28.02 -0.63 -8.10
N LEU A 24 -26.94 0.12 -7.95
CA LEU A 24 -26.26 0.20 -6.68
C LEU A 24 -27.27 0.60 -5.59
N ALA A 25 -27.19 -0.01 -4.41
CA ALA A 25 -28.13 0.27 -3.30
C ALA A 25 -28.28 1.77 -2.99
N TYR A 26 -27.23 2.55 -3.26
CA TYR A 26 -27.15 3.99 -3.01
C TYR A 26 -27.09 4.85 -4.28
N SER A 27 -27.34 4.28 -5.47
CA SER A 27 -27.25 5.00 -6.74
C SER A 27 -28.09 4.35 -7.83
N GLY A 28 -28.87 5.16 -8.55
CA GLY A 28 -29.62 4.70 -9.74
C GLY A 28 -28.75 4.24 -10.92
N ARG A 29 -27.43 4.36 -10.80
CA ARG A 29 -26.47 3.86 -11.79
C ARG A 29 -26.18 2.37 -11.60
N ALA A 30 -26.06 1.67 -12.72
CA ALA A 30 -25.44 0.34 -12.77
C ALA A 30 -23.91 0.48 -12.66
N GLN A 31 -23.31 -0.37 -11.83
CA GLN A 31 -21.85 -0.48 -11.72
C GLN A 31 -21.30 -1.32 -12.88
N LEU A 32 -20.19 -0.88 -13.48
CA LEU A 32 -19.66 -1.55 -14.68
C LEU A 32 -19.24 -2.99 -14.42
N ARG A 33 -18.65 -3.28 -13.25
CA ARG A 33 -18.31 -4.64 -12.82
C ARG A 33 -19.49 -5.62 -12.95
N ILE A 34 -20.67 -5.23 -12.48
CA ILE A 34 -21.87 -6.09 -12.50
C ILE A 34 -22.28 -6.40 -13.94
N LEU A 35 -22.26 -5.39 -14.82
CA LEU A 35 -22.61 -5.55 -16.24
C LEU A 35 -21.61 -6.47 -16.97
N LEU A 36 -20.32 -6.31 -16.67
CA LEU A 36 -19.22 -6.97 -17.38
C LEU A 36 -18.95 -8.39 -16.88
N GLU A 37 -19.20 -8.69 -15.60
CA GLU A 37 -19.13 -10.06 -15.06
C GLU A 37 -20.31 -10.93 -15.53
N ARG A 38 -21.46 -10.33 -15.84
CA ARG A 38 -22.69 -11.05 -16.24
C ARG A 38 -23.31 -10.47 -17.53
N PRO A 39 -22.58 -10.46 -18.66
CA PRO A 39 -23.01 -9.79 -19.89
C PRO A 39 -24.35 -10.30 -20.41
N LYS A 40 -24.57 -11.63 -20.35
CA LYS A 40 -25.82 -12.25 -20.81
C LYS A 40 -27.06 -11.76 -20.07
N LEU A 41 -26.94 -11.42 -18.78
CA LEU A 41 -28.05 -10.89 -18.00
C LEU A 41 -28.31 -9.42 -18.31
N ALA A 42 -27.28 -8.67 -18.71
CA ALA A 42 -27.39 -7.25 -19.02
C ALA A 42 -27.98 -6.95 -20.41
N LEU A 43 -27.90 -7.89 -21.36
CA LEU A 43 -28.37 -7.71 -22.74
C LEU A 43 -29.84 -7.26 -22.81
N GLY A 44 -30.10 -6.26 -23.65
CA GLY A 44 -31.43 -5.69 -23.88
C GLY A 44 -31.90 -4.74 -22.78
N GLN A 45 -31.21 -4.68 -21.63
CA GLN A 45 -31.59 -3.80 -20.53
C GLN A 45 -31.23 -2.35 -20.84
N ARG A 46 -32.10 -1.44 -20.41
CA ARG A 46 -31.83 -0.01 -20.39
C ARG A 46 -31.21 0.34 -19.04
N VAL A 47 -30.02 0.92 -19.05
CA VAL A 47 -29.24 1.22 -17.84
C VAL A 47 -28.70 2.64 -17.88
N VAL A 48 -28.41 3.17 -16.70
CA VAL A 48 -27.61 4.38 -16.54
C VAL A 48 -26.24 3.98 -15.98
N VAL A 49 -25.16 4.33 -16.66
CA VAL A 49 -23.78 4.12 -16.19
C VAL A 49 -23.10 5.46 -16.02
N GLY A 50 -22.12 5.54 -15.11
CA GLY A 50 -21.30 6.74 -14.99
C GLY A 50 -19.84 6.41 -14.73
N GLY A 51 -18.94 7.14 -15.35
CA GLY A 51 -17.51 6.88 -15.29
C GLY A 51 -16.70 7.95 -16.00
N TRP A 52 -15.41 7.71 -16.19
CA TRP A 52 -14.52 8.55 -16.99
C TRP A 52 -14.03 7.84 -18.25
N VAL A 53 -13.83 8.63 -19.31
CA VAL A 53 -13.35 8.14 -20.59
C VAL A 53 -11.88 7.76 -20.48
N LYS A 54 -11.56 6.50 -20.79
CA LYS A 54 -10.19 5.97 -20.81
C LYS A 54 -9.53 6.13 -22.17
N SER A 55 -10.33 5.99 -23.22
CA SER A 55 -9.95 6.22 -24.61
C SER A 55 -11.19 6.41 -25.47
N ALA A 56 -11.03 7.07 -26.59
CA ALA A 56 -12.10 7.28 -27.56
C ALA A 56 -11.60 7.05 -29.00
N LYS A 57 -12.49 6.60 -29.88
CA LYS A 57 -12.28 6.51 -31.32
C LYS A 57 -13.52 7.04 -32.04
N VAL A 58 -13.34 7.86 -33.07
CA VAL A 58 -14.43 8.33 -33.92
C VAL A 58 -14.36 7.61 -35.27
N VAL A 59 -15.52 7.23 -35.81
CA VAL A 59 -15.68 6.66 -37.13
C VAL A 59 -16.70 7.52 -37.89
N GLU A 60 -16.34 7.99 -39.08
CA GLU A 60 -17.29 8.66 -39.98
C GLU A 60 -18.24 7.61 -40.56
N ASN A 61 -19.55 7.86 -40.51
CA ASN A 61 -20.53 6.98 -41.12
C ASN A 61 -20.43 7.18 -42.64
N SER A 62 -20.11 6.14 -43.41
CA SER A 62 -20.13 6.24 -44.88
C SER A 62 -21.56 6.45 -45.33
N SER A 63 -21.86 7.61 -45.92
CA SER A 63 -23.18 7.86 -46.51
C SER A 63 -23.42 6.84 -47.62
N ALA A 64 -24.47 6.02 -47.49
CA ALA A 64 -25.04 5.36 -48.65
C ALA A 64 -25.37 6.45 -49.69
N ALA A 65 -24.87 6.27 -50.91
CA ALA A 65 -25.02 7.22 -51.99
C ALA A 65 -26.52 7.47 -52.27
N ALA A 66 -27.01 8.66 -51.93
CA ALA A 66 -28.30 9.14 -52.42
C ALA A 66 -28.08 9.65 -53.85
N ALA A 67 -28.49 8.83 -54.82
CA ALA A 67 -28.68 9.26 -56.20
C ALA A 67 -29.81 10.31 -56.24
N HIS A 68 -29.52 11.49 -56.78
CA HIS A 68 -30.54 12.45 -57.19
C HIS A 68 -30.58 12.54 -58.71
N PRO A 69 -31.74 12.27 -59.36
CA PRO A 69 -32.01 12.73 -60.71
C PRO A 69 -32.38 14.23 -60.69
N TRP A 70 -31.93 14.92 -61.73
CA TRP A 70 -32.29 16.29 -62.07
C TRP A 70 -33.80 16.43 -62.38
N LEU A 71 -34.43 17.55 -61.98
CA LEU A 71 -35.13 18.48 -62.90
C LEU A 71 -35.82 19.68 -62.18
N HIS A 72 -35.57 20.87 -62.76
CA HIS A 72 -36.38 22.10 -62.96
C HIS A 72 -37.37 22.69 -61.92
N THR A 73 -37.00 23.92 -61.50
CA THR A 73 -37.73 25.21 -61.41
C THR A 73 -39.27 25.26 -61.46
N ASP A 74 -39.89 25.96 -60.48
CA ASP A 74 -40.55 27.27 -60.69
C ASP A 74 -40.96 27.95 -59.37
N ASP A 75 -40.95 29.30 -59.40
CA ASP A 75 -41.26 30.26 -58.34
C ASP A 75 -42.76 30.40 -58.03
N ALA A 76 -43.12 30.66 -56.75
CA ALA A 76 -44.06 31.73 -56.32
C ALA A 76 -44.43 31.69 -54.81
N ALA A 77 -43.88 32.66 -54.06
CA ALA A 77 -44.56 33.65 -53.20
C ALA A 77 -45.48 33.28 -51.98
N VAL A 78 -45.05 33.76 -50.80
CA VAL A 78 -45.75 34.35 -49.63
C VAL A 78 -46.52 33.47 -48.60
N GLY A 79 -46.12 33.60 -47.32
CA GLY A 79 -46.97 33.39 -46.14
C GLY A 79 -46.22 33.09 -44.84
N GLU A 80 -45.97 34.10 -43.99
CA GLU A 80 -45.30 33.99 -42.69
C GLU A 80 -46.23 33.56 -41.52
N LYS A 81 -45.62 32.91 -40.52
CA LYS A 81 -45.97 32.76 -39.07
C LYS A 81 -47.19 31.89 -38.69
N GLY A 82 -47.14 31.02 -37.67
CA GLY A 82 -46.11 30.68 -36.69
C GLY A 82 -46.76 30.17 -35.40
N GLY A 83 -46.40 28.97 -34.94
CA GLY A 83 -46.87 28.36 -33.68
C GLY A 83 -45.77 27.55 -33.01
N ARG A 84 -45.38 27.97 -31.80
CA ARG A 84 -44.17 27.60 -31.03
C ARG A 84 -44.54 26.53 -29.99
N SER A 85 -43.91 25.35 -29.98
CA SER A 85 -43.94 24.42 -28.84
C SER A 85 -42.78 24.74 -27.89
N LYS A 86 -43.07 24.70 -26.57
CA LYS A 86 -42.20 25.14 -25.48
C LYS A 86 -41.18 24.07 -25.10
N ASP A 87 -39.93 24.50 -24.93
CA ASP A 87 -38.86 23.80 -24.24
C ASP A 87 -39.23 23.50 -22.77
N VAL A 88 -38.97 22.28 -22.32
CA VAL A 88 -38.93 21.92 -20.89
C VAL A 88 -37.47 21.68 -20.51
N SER A 89 -36.98 22.45 -19.53
CA SER A 89 -35.58 22.54 -19.12
C SER A 89 -35.21 21.51 -18.06
N CYS A 90 -34.01 20.92 -18.20
CA CYS A 90 -33.42 19.84 -17.39
C CYS A 90 -33.05 20.24 -15.95
N VAL A 91 -34.00 20.71 -15.15
CA VAL A 91 -33.81 20.96 -13.71
C VAL A 91 -34.46 19.86 -12.85
N GLU A 92 -35.41 19.10 -13.40
CA GLU A 92 -36.23 18.15 -12.63
C GLU A 92 -35.57 16.79 -12.35
N ILE A 93 -34.49 16.44 -13.06
CA ILE A 93 -33.78 15.16 -12.86
C ILE A 93 -32.90 15.20 -11.58
N LEU A 94 -32.42 16.37 -11.19
CA LEU A 94 -31.58 16.53 -9.99
C LEU A 94 -32.39 16.82 -8.71
N GLN A 95 -33.63 17.31 -8.84
CA GLN A 95 -34.42 17.74 -7.68
C GLN A 95 -35.28 16.64 -7.05
N SER A 96 -35.44 15.47 -7.68
CA SER A 96 -36.32 14.44 -7.14
C SER A 96 -35.68 13.46 -6.16
N ARG A 97 -34.34 13.38 -6.02
CA ARG A 97 -33.70 12.27 -5.26
C ARG A 97 -32.42 12.53 -4.46
N ILE A 98 -32.00 13.78 -4.18
CA ILE A 98 -30.83 14.05 -3.31
C ILE A 98 -31.09 15.28 -2.40
N PRO A 99 -31.20 15.15 -1.06
CA PRO A 99 -31.55 16.26 -0.17
C PRO A 99 -30.42 17.29 0.12
N LEU A 100 -29.21 17.10 -0.39
CA LEU A 100 -28.00 17.76 0.14
C LEU A 100 -27.36 18.86 -0.74
N ILE A 101 -27.91 19.22 -1.90
CA ILE A 101 -27.30 20.23 -2.80
C ILE A 101 -28.10 21.55 -2.79
N LYS A 102 -28.49 22.04 -1.61
CA LYS A 102 -29.16 23.34 -1.49
C LYS A 102 -28.31 24.46 -0.87
N SER A 103 -27.05 24.21 -0.52
CA SER A 103 -26.29 25.13 0.35
C SER A 103 -24.95 25.64 -0.20
N ILE A 104 -24.61 25.44 -1.48
CA ILE A 104 -23.29 25.86 -2.02
C ILE A 104 -23.38 26.93 -3.13
N PHE A 105 -24.58 27.36 -3.56
CA PHE A 105 -24.69 28.31 -4.68
C PHE A 105 -24.80 29.81 -4.30
N ASP A 106 -24.81 30.16 -3.00
CA ASP A 106 -25.05 31.56 -2.57
C ASP A 106 -23.81 32.31 -2.02
N VAL A 107 -22.58 31.83 -2.24
CA VAL A 107 -21.37 32.47 -1.66
C VAL A 107 -20.38 33.06 -2.68
N PHE A 108 -20.60 32.95 -4.00
CA PHE A 108 -19.68 33.54 -5.00
C PHE A 108 -20.37 34.36 -6.10
N GLY A 109 -21.33 35.22 -5.74
CA GLY A 109 -21.99 36.17 -6.64
C GLY A 109 -21.64 37.63 -6.37
N GLY A 110 -20.38 38.02 -6.58
CA GLY A 110 -19.91 39.40 -6.44
C GLY A 110 -20.37 40.31 -7.59
N SER A 111 -21.05 41.39 -7.23
CA SER A 111 -21.57 42.47 -8.06
C SER A 111 -20.49 43.26 -8.82
N GLY A 112 -20.73 43.56 -10.11
CA GLY A 112 -19.94 44.51 -10.88
C GLY A 112 -20.73 45.10 -12.04
N HIS A 113 -21.28 46.30 -11.85
CA HIS A 113 -21.85 47.14 -12.91
C HIS A 113 -20.70 47.72 -13.78
N GLY A 114 -20.74 47.45 -15.09
CA GLY A 114 -19.80 48.03 -16.07
C GLY A 114 -20.46 48.15 -17.45
N GLN A 115 -20.32 49.32 -18.06
CA GLN A 115 -21.17 49.86 -19.12
C GLN A 115 -21.23 49.06 -20.44
N ARG A 116 -22.44 49.01 -21.01
CA ARG A 116 -22.74 48.58 -22.38
C ARG A 116 -22.25 49.63 -23.39
N LYS A 117 -21.17 49.35 -24.13
CA LYS A 117 -20.87 50.05 -25.40
C LYS A 117 -21.53 49.29 -26.56
N LYS A 118 -22.32 50.02 -27.35
CA LYS A 118 -22.89 49.60 -28.64
C LYS A 118 -21.74 49.20 -29.57
N ARG A 119 -21.73 47.98 -30.10
CA ARG A 119 -20.77 47.52 -31.11
C ARG A 119 -21.50 47.40 -32.44
N GLU A 120 -21.06 48.19 -33.41
CA GLU A 120 -21.53 48.17 -34.79
C GLU A 120 -21.31 46.80 -35.44
N SER A 121 -22.28 46.38 -36.26
CA SER A 121 -22.26 45.11 -36.97
C SER A 121 -21.41 45.22 -38.24
N LEU A 122 -20.20 44.66 -38.19
CA LEU A 122 -19.42 44.33 -39.39
C LEU A 122 -19.78 42.90 -39.82
N SER A 123 -20.46 42.78 -40.96
CA SER A 123 -20.79 41.51 -41.60
C SER A 123 -19.55 40.89 -42.26
N LEU A 124 -19.07 39.77 -41.72
CA LEU A 124 -18.09 38.90 -42.39
C LEU A 124 -18.81 37.92 -43.34
N PRO A 125 -18.18 37.47 -44.44
CA PRO A 125 -18.79 36.55 -45.39
C PRO A 125 -19.12 35.21 -44.72
N GLN A 126 -20.36 34.75 -44.88
CA GLN A 126 -20.78 33.42 -44.44
C GLN A 126 -20.12 32.35 -45.32
N THR A 127 -19.04 31.74 -44.84
CA THR A 127 -18.61 30.44 -45.33
C THR A 127 -19.69 29.42 -44.96
N LYS A 128 -20.34 28.83 -45.97
CA LYS A 128 -21.25 27.68 -45.78
C LYS A 128 -20.45 26.53 -45.18
N VAL A 129 -20.54 26.37 -43.85
CA VAL A 129 -20.05 25.19 -43.15
C VAL A 129 -20.97 24.03 -43.56
N LEU A 130 -20.46 23.04 -44.28
CA LEU A 130 -21.21 21.81 -44.54
C LEU A 130 -21.69 21.22 -43.20
N PRO A 131 -22.90 20.65 -43.13
CA PRO A 131 -23.34 19.95 -41.92
C PRO A 131 -22.29 18.87 -41.58
N PRO A 132 -21.92 18.73 -40.30
CA PRO A 132 -20.94 17.72 -39.89
C PRO A 132 -21.44 16.34 -40.34
N LYS A 133 -20.59 15.58 -41.03
CA LYS A 133 -20.93 14.23 -41.45
C LYS A 133 -21.31 13.40 -40.21
N ALA A 134 -22.40 12.63 -40.33
CA ALA A 134 -22.81 11.71 -39.29
C ALA A 134 -21.62 10.85 -38.86
N SER A 135 -21.31 10.86 -37.57
CA SER A 135 -20.13 10.21 -37.01
C SER A 135 -20.49 9.50 -35.72
N THR A 136 -19.86 8.36 -35.48
CA THR A 136 -20.06 7.55 -34.28
C THR A 136 -18.79 7.53 -33.45
N ALA A 137 -18.90 7.85 -32.17
CA ALA A 137 -17.82 7.73 -31.19
C ALA A 137 -17.95 6.43 -30.39
N TYR A 138 -16.85 5.69 -30.31
CA TYR A 138 -16.67 4.51 -29.48
C TYR A 138 -15.79 4.89 -28.30
N LEU A 139 -16.39 4.97 -27.11
CA LEU A 139 -15.71 5.32 -25.87
C LEU A 139 -15.46 4.07 -25.05
N LEU A 140 -14.27 3.96 -24.44
CA LEU A 140 -14.05 3.02 -23.35
C LEU A 140 -14.27 3.75 -22.03
N LEU A 141 -15.37 3.47 -21.38
CA LEU A 141 -15.76 4.07 -20.10
C LEU A 141 -15.33 3.16 -18.94
N THR A 142 -14.80 3.74 -17.88
CA THR A 142 -14.48 3.03 -16.64
C THR A 142 -14.97 3.80 -15.43
N ASP A 143 -15.43 3.09 -14.40
CA ASP A 143 -15.85 3.63 -13.11
C ASP A 143 -14.92 3.20 -11.97
N GLY A 144 -13.83 2.48 -12.30
CA GLY A 144 -12.86 1.94 -11.33
C GLY A 144 -13.29 0.64 -10.64
N SER A 145 -14.50 0.12 -10.90
CA SER A 145 -15.02 -1.08 -10.20
C SER A 145 -14.36 -2.40 -10.64
N CYS A 146 -13.83 -2.47 -11.86
CA CYS A 146 -13.20 -3.66 -12.46
C CYS A 146 -12.05 -3.25 -13.40
N VAL A 147 -11.33 -4.23 -13.95
CA VAL A 147 -10.25 -3.99 -14.93
C VAL A 147 -10.79 -3.62 -16.31
N PRO A 148 -11.79 -4.34 -16.88
CA PRO A 148 -12.34 -4.04 -18.19
C PRO A 148 -13.08 -2.71 -18.18
N SER A 149 -13.19 -2.13 -19.36
CA SER A 149 -13.94 -0.89 -19.59
C SER A 149 -15.14 -1.23 -20.45
N LEU A 150 -16.28 -0.59 -20.18
CA LEU A 150 -17.48 -0.75 -20.98
C LEU A 150 -17.32 0.05 -22.27
N GLN A 151 -17.57 -0.58 -23.41
CA GLN A 151 -17.69 0.13 -24.68
C GLN A 151 -19.01 0.90 -24.70
N VAL A 152 -18.94 2.20 -24.95
CA VAL A 152 -20.12 3.07 -25.09
C VAL A 152 -20.10 3.65 -26.49
N VAL A 153 -21.19 3.44 -27.22
CA VAL A 153 -21.36 3.90 -28.60
C VAL A 153 -22.25 5.14 -28.59
N VAL A 154 -21.72 6.26 -29.08
CA VAL A 154 -22.39 7.57 -29.07
C VAL A 154 -22.44 8.13 -30.48
N ASP A 155 -23.64 8.25 -31.04
CA ASP A 155 -23.83 8.92 -32.34
C ASP A 155 -23.76 10.45 -32.19
N SER A 156 -23.27 11.12 -33.23
CA SER A 156 -23.20 12.59 -33.30
C SER A 156 -24.55 13.30 -33.14
N SER A 157 -25.67 12.61 -33.37
CA SER A 157 -27.03 13.12 -33.11
C SER A 157 -27.39 13.19 -31.63
N VAL A 158 -26.74 12.41 -30.76
CA VAL A 158 -27.03 12.36 -29.32
C VAL A 158 -26.36 13.52 -28.59
N THR A 159 -25.11 13.84 -28.91
CA THR A 159 -24.36 14.93 -28.27
C THR A 159 -23.16 15.38 -29.10
N THR A 160 -22.60 16.54 -28.77
CA THR A 160 -21.38 17.07 -29.40
C THR A 160 -20.15 16.22 -29.04
N LEU A 161 -19.66 15.43 -30.00
CA LEU A 161 -18.57 14.47 -29.76
C LEU A 161 -17.29 15.12 -29.20
N SER A 162 -16.89 16.30 -29.68
CA SER A 162 -15.66 16.96 -29.20
C SER A 162 -15.61 17.21 -27.69
N ARG A 163 -16.77 17.27 -27.02
CA ARG A 163 -16.87 17.46 -25.56
C ARG A 163 -16.64 16.19 -24.76
N ILE A 164 -16.81 15.01 -25.35
CA ILE A 164 -16.79 13.73 -24.66
C ILE A 164 -15.55 12.88 -24.98
N LEU A 165 -14.80 13.23 -26.03
CA LEU A 165 -13.61 12.49 -26.47
C LEU A 165 -12.39 12.59 -25.53
N PRO A 166 -12.12 13.71 -24.83
CA PRO A 166 -10.89 13.82 -24.04
C PRO A 166 -10.80 12.75 -22.94
N THR A 167 -9.63 12.11 -22.80
CA THR A 167 -9.36 11.16 -21.72
C THR A 167 -9.55 11.83 -20.35
N GLY A 168 -10.24 11.13 -19.45
CA GLY A 168 -10.58 11.60 -18.11
C GLY A 168 -11.93 12.31 -18.01
N THR A 169 -12.58 12.61 -19.14
CA THR A 169 -13.90 13.26 -19.16
C THR A 169 -14.92 12.41 -18.42
N CYS A 170 -15.63 13.00 -17.46
CA CYS A 170 -16.64 12.30 -16.67
C CYS A 170 -18.01 12.39 -17.34
N LEU A 171 -18.62 11.22 -17.57
CA LEU A 171 -19.89 11.08 -18.26
C LEU A 171 -20.89 10.30 -17.41
N LEU A 172 -22.16 10.64 -17.56
CA LEU A 172 -23.30 9.82 -17.18
C LEU A 172 -24.06 9.48 -18.46
N VAL A 173 -24.21 8.19 -18.74
CA VAL A 173 -24.78 7.70 -20.00
C VAL A 173 -25.98 6.83 -19.69
N GLU A 174 -27.12 7.19 -20.26
CA GLU A 174 -28.31 6.35 -20.30
C GLU A 174 -28.40 5.71 -21.68
N GLY A 175 -28.65 4.41 -21.75
CA GLY A 175 -28.72 3.70 -23.02
C GLY A 175 -29.15 2.24 -22.87
N GLN A 176 -29.20 1.56 -24.01
CA GLN A 176 -29.52 0.14 -24.09
C GLN A 176 -28.25 -0.70 -24.23
N VAL A 177 -28.15 -1.79 -23.46
CA VAL A 177 -27.04 -2.74 -23.56
C VAL A 177 -27.28 -3.69 -24.73
N GLU A 178 -26.34 -3.73 -25.66
CA GLU A 178 -26.37 -4.57 -26.86
C GLU A 178 -25.15 -5.51 -26.90
N ALA A 179 -25.24 -6.57 -27.71
CA ALA A 179 -24.08 -7.41 -27.98
C ALA A 179 -23.10 -6.62 -28.86
N ALA A 180 -21.84 -6.53 -28.44
CA ALA A 180 -20.85 -5.75 -29.20
C ALA A 180 -20.30 -6.54 -30.38
N GLU A 181 -20.06 -5.84 -31.49
CA GLU A 181 -19.35 -6.40 -32.64
C GLU A 181 -17.83 -6.29 -32.40
N GLY A 182 -17.19 -7.41 -32.03
CA GLY A 182 -15.73 -7.50 -31.96
C GLY A 182 -15.18 -8.05 -30.63
N LYS A 183 -14.23 -7.32 -30.02
CA LYS A 183 -13.46 -7.80 -28.86
C LYS A 183 -14.21 -7.71 -27.52
N HIS A 184 -15.26 -6.92 -27.45
CA HIS A 184 -16.06 -6.70 -26.25
C HIS A 184 -17.27 -7.64 -26.27
N ALA A 185 -17.71 -8.13 -25.12
CA ALA A 185 -18.89 -8.99 -25.05
C ALA A 185 -20.20 -8.20 -25.19
N ILE A 186 -20.22 -6.98 -24.64
CA ILE A 186 -21.35 -6.06 -24.65
C ILE A 186 -20.88 -4.63 -24.90
N GLU A 187 -21.80 -3.81 -25.40
CA GLU A 187 -21.66 -2.37 -25.51
C GLU A 187 -22.93 -1.66 -25.05
N LEU A 188 -22.80 -0.39 -24.69
CA LEU A 188 -23.93 0.48 -24.34
C LEU A 188 -24.16 1.46 -25.48
N LYS A 189 -25.30 1.32 -26.17
CA LYS A 189 -25.74 2.29 -27.17
C LYS A 189 -26.39 3.47 -26.47
N ALA A 190 -25.72 4.61 -26.52
CA ALA A 190 -26.13 5.80 -25.78
C ALA A 190 -27.39 6.42 -26.37
N GLU A 191 -28.40 6.63 -25.53
CA GLU A 191 -29.60 7.41 -25.86
C GLU A 191 -29.51 8.82 -25.29
N LYS A 192 -28.92 8.96 -24.09
CA LYS A 192 -28.64 10.26 -23.46
C LYS A 192 -27.26 10.27 -22.87
N VAL A 193 -26.54 11.37 -23.07
CA VAL A 193 -25.22 11.59 -22.49
C VAL A 193 -25.23 12.92 -21.75
N LEU A 194 -25.01 12.85 -20.44
CA LEU A 194 -24.75 14.01 -19.61
C LEU A 194 -23.25 14.13 -19.37
N HIS A 195 -22.69 15.25 -19.81
CA HIS A 195 -21.30 15.63 -19.54
C HIS A 195 -21.21 16.27 -18.15
N ILE A 196 -20.53 15.59 -17.22
CA ILE A 196 -20.45 16.02 -15.82
C ILE A 196 -19.23 16.90 -15.56
N GLY A 197 -18.06 16.50 -16.06
CA GLY A 197 -16.80 17.17 -15.76
C GLY A 197 -15.86 17.21 -16.96
N THR A 198 -15.49 18.44 -17.36
CA THR A 198 -14.53 18.72 -18.43
C THR A 198 -13.11 18.41 -18.01
N VAL A 199 -12.27 18.02 -18.97
CA VAL A 199 -10.82 17.89 -18.79
C VAL A 199 -10.10 18.89 -19.70
N ASP A 200 -9.21 19.69 -19.11
CA ASP A 200 -8.20 20.42 -19.88
C ASP A 200 -7.13 19.41 -20.31
N PHE A 201 -7.22 18.97 -21.58
CA PHE A 201 -6.41 17.88 -22.11
C PHE A 201 -4.90 18.13 -21.98
N ASP A 202 -4.48 19.38 -22.14
CA ASP A 202 -3.07 19.77 -22.13
C ASP A 202 -2.48 19.78 -20.71
N LYS A 203 -3.31 20.02 -19.70
CA LYS A 203 -2.89 20.07 -18.28
C LYS A 203 -3.13 18.78 -17.52
N TYR A 204 -4.01 17.91 -18.02
CA TYR A 204 -4.36 16.68 -17.30
C TYR A 204 -3.22 15.66 -17.37
N PRO A 205 -2.61 15.25 -16.25
CA PRO A 205 -1.41 14.40 -16.28
C PRO A 205 -1.63 13.07 -17.00
N LEU A 206 -2.86 12.52 -16.94
CA LEU A 206 -3.21 11.23 -17.52
C LEU A 206 -3.63 11.30 -19.00
N SER A 207 -3.56 12.47 -19.64
CA SER A 207 -3.80 12.57 -21.09
C SER A 207 -2.69 11.90 -21.91
N LYS A 208 -1.46 11.84 -21.36
CA LYS A 208 -0.30 11.19 -21.96
C LYS A 208 -0.45 9.67 -21.93
N LYS A 209 -0.07 9.01 -23.03
CA LYS A 209 -0.02 7.55 -23.11
C LYS A 209 1.21 7.03 -22.37
N ARG A 210 1.03 5.99 -21.56
CA ARG A 210 2.09 5.22 -20.86
C ARG A 210 2.95 6.08 -19.92
N ILE A 211 2.40 6.39 -18.75
CA ILE A 211 3.10 7.13 -17.70
C ILE A 211 3.78 6.14 -16.74
N PRO A 212 5.08 6.26 -16.46
CA PRO A 212 5.77 5.43 -15.47
C PRO A 212 5.17 5.59 -14.07
N LEU A 213 5.21 4.53 -13.25
CA LEU A 213 4.70 4.56 -11.88
C LEU A 213 5.37 5.64 -11.02
N GLU A 214 6.68 5.85 -11.20
CA GLU A 214 7.42 6.89 -10.49
C GLU A 214 6.85 8.30 -10.73
N MET A 215 6.58 8.67 -11.99
CA MET A 215 5.95 9.95 -12.33
C MET A 215 4.50 10.05 -11.81
N LEU A 216 3.80 8.92 -11.70
CA LEU A 216 2.44 8.90 -11.15
C LEU A 216 2.41 9.22 -9.65
N ARG A 217 3.53 9.06 -8.93
CA ARG A 217 3.61 9.38 -7.49
C ARG A 217 3.45 10.89 -7.24
N ASP A 218 3.93 11.72 -8.15
CA ASP A 218 3.77 13.19 -8.13
C ASP A 218 2.33 13.64 -8.48
N HIS A 219 1.45 12.69 -8.82
CA HIS A 219 0.05 12.91 -9.14
C HIS A 219 -0.83 11.91 -8.38
N SER A 220 -0.58 11.74 -7.09
CA SER A 220 -1.22 10.73 -6.23
C SER A 220 -2.75 10.83 -6.22
N GLN A 221 -3.31 12.03 -6.36
CA GLN A 221 -4.74 12.30 -6.49
C GLN A 221 -5.37 11.79 -7.79
N PHE A 222 -4.60 11.65 -8.87
CA PHE A 222 -5.10 11.20 -10.17
C PHE A 222 -4.73 9.76 -10.49
N ARG A 223 -3.58 9.27 -10.02
CA ARG A 223 -3.07 7.93 -10.38
C ARG A 223 -4.06 6.77 -10.14
N PRO A 224 -5.02 6.80 -9.17
CA PRO A 224 -6.04 5.75 -9.05
C PRO A 224 -6.93 5.59 -10.28
N ARG A 225 -6.97 6.58 -11.18
CA ARG A 225 -7.69 6.47 -12.47
C ARG A 225 -6.93 5.66 -13.53
N THR A 226 -5.68 5.30 -13.27
CA THR A 226 -4.92 4.35 -14.09
C THR A 226 -5.28 2.92 -13.71
N THR A 227 -5.28 2.01 -14.69
CA THR A 227 -5.70 0.61 -14.44
C THR A 227 -4.78 -0.09 -13.44
N THR A 228 -3.47 0.12 -13.52
CA THR A 228 -2.51 -0.49 -12.60
C THR A 228 -2.80 -0.10 -11.15
N VAL A 229 -2.90 1.20 -10.85
CA VAL A 229 -3.14 1.64 -9.46
C VAL A 229 -4.55 1.24 -9.00
N ALA A 230 -5.58 1.34 -9.84
CA ALA A 230 -6.92 0.89 -9.49
C ALA A 230 -6.95 -0.60 -9.10
N THR A 231 -6.27 -1.46 -9.88
CA THR A 231 -6.13 -2.89 -9.57
C THR A 231 -5.42 -3.11 -8.24
N VAL A 232 -4.31 -2.41 -7.99
CA VAL A 232 -3.58 -2.51 -6.71
C VAL A 232 -4.47 -2.09 -5.53
N MET A 233 -5.27 -1.03 -5.68
CA MET A 233 -6.18 -0.58 -4.61
C MET A 233 -7.33 -1.57 -4.37
N ARG A 234 -7.85 -2.24 -5.40
CA ARG A 234 -8.83 -3.33 -5.22
C ARG A 234 -8.22 -4.55 -4.53
N ILE A 235 -6.99 -4.95 -4.89
CA ILE A 235 -6.25 -6.02 -4.21
C ILE A 235 -5.98 -5.65 -2.75
N ARG A 236 -5.53 -4.41 -2.47
CA ARG A 236 -5.36 -3.89 -1.11
C ARG A 236 -6.66 -3.99 -0.31
N SER A 237 -7.77 -3.54 -0.88
CA SER A 237 -9.09 -3.63 -0.23
C SER A 237 -9.48 -5.08 0.07
N ALA A 238 -9.24 -6.00 -0.85
CA ALA A 238 -9.54 -7.41 -0.67
C ALA A 238 -8.66 -8.06 0.41
N LEU A 239 -7.36 -7.75 0.46
CA LEU A 239 -6.44 -8.22 1.51
C LEU A 239 -6.85 -7.69 2.90
N SER A 240 -7.28 -6.42 2.98
CA SER A 240 -7.76 -5.85 4.23
C SER A 240 -9.03 -6.56 4.71
N PHE A 241 -9.98 -6.82 3.82
CA PHE A 241 -11.18 -7.57 4.15
C PHE A 241 -10.86 -9.03 4.54
N ALA A 242 -9.95 -9.69 3.81
CA ALA A 242 -9.47 -11.03 4.13
C ALA A 242 -8.82 -11.11 5.50
N THR A 243 -8.07 -10.07 5.89
CA THR A 243 -7.45 -9.98 7.22
C THR A 243 -8.50 -10.05 8.33
N HIS A 244 -9.50 -9.17 8.27
CA HIS A 244 -10.58 -9.18 9.25
C HIS A 244 -11.38 -10.49 9.23
N THR A 245 -11.58 -11.07 8.05
CA THR A 245 -12.33 -12.32 7.90
C THR A 245 -11.58 -13.48 8.56
N PHE A 246 -10.28 -13.63 8.30
CA PHE A 246 -9.45 -14.66 8.93
C PHE A 246 -9.53 -14.59 10.45
N PHE A 247 -9.25 -13.42 11.03
CA PHE A 247 -9.20 -13.28 12.48
C PHE A 247 -10.58 -13.47 13.12
N ASN A 248 -11.65 -12.98 12.50
CA ASN A 248 -13.02 -13.20 12.98
C ASN A 248 -13.42 -14.68 12.92
N GLU A 249 -13.04 -15.41 11.86
CA GLU A 249 -13.30 -16.85 11.73
C GLU A 249 -12.51 -17.69 12.75
N HIS A 250 -11.40 -17.17 13.28
CA HIS A 250 -10.55 -17.83 14.28
C HIS A 250 -10.73 -17.26 15.71
N ALA A 251 -11.85 -16.59 15.96
CA ALA A 251 -12.23 -16.05 17.28
C ALA A 251 -11.23 -15.05 17.88
N PHE A 252 -10.54 -14.27 17.04
CA PHE A 252 -9.75 -13.12 17.48
C PHE A 252 -10.63 -11.88 17.58
N ILE A 253 -10.32 -11.00 18.53
CA ILE A 253 -11.00 -9.72 18.73
C ILE A 253 -10.12 -8.59 18.17
N ASP A 254 -10.72 -7.71 17.36
CA ASP A 254 -10.05 -6.49 16.88
C ASP A 254 -9.92 -5.47 18.02
N VAL A 255 -8.70 -4.97 18.21
CA VAL A 255 -8.35 -3.98 19.24
C VAL A 255 -7.66 -2.80 18.58
N GLN A 256 -8.28 -1.63 18.72
CA GLN A 256 -7.72 -0.36 18.27
C GLN A 256 -6.74 0.16 19.33
N VAL A 257 -5.45 0.07 19.03
CA VAL A 257 -4.37 0.48 19.93
C VAL A 257 -3.97 1.95 19.71
N PRO A 258 -3.43 2.64 20.73
CA PRO A 258 -3.03 4.05 20.62
C PRO A 258 -1.99 4.28 19.52
N THR A 259 -2.16 5.35 18.75
CA THR A 259 -1.16 5.81 17.77
C THR A 259 -0.13 6.75 18.40
N ILE A 260 -0.55 7.59 19.36
CA ILE A 260 0.34 8.44 20.14
C ILE A 260 0.82 7.64 21.36
N THR A 261 2.13 7.61 21.60
CA THR A 261 2.75 6.81 22.66
C THR A 261 3.85 7.59 23.38
N THR A 262 4.14 7.23 24.64
CA THR A 262 5.32 7.68 25.39
C THR A 262 6.43 6.63 25.42
N THR A 263 6.12 5.39 25.01
CA THR A 263 6.99 4.23 25.05
C THR A 263 7.48 3.86 23.66
N ASP A 264 8.78 3.64 23.53
CA ASP A 264 9.34 2.91 22.40
C ASP A 264 9.14 1.40 22.65
N SER A 265 8.35 0.75 21.79
CA SER A 265 8.07 -0.67 21.91
C SER A 265 9.26 -1.55 21.56
N GLU A 266 10.16 -1.11 20.66
CA GLU A 266 11.32 -1.91 20.24
C GLU A 266 12.57 -1.56 21.06
N GLY A 267 12.65 -0.31 21.56
CA GLY A 267 13.70 0.19 22.44
C GLY A 267 14.92 0.78 21.72
N PHE A 268 14.86 0.87 20.40
CA PHE A 268 15.94 1.37 19.55
C PHE A 268 15.44 2.02 18.24
N SER A 269 14.15 2.38 18.15
CA SER A 269 13.55 2.88 16.91
C SER A 269 13.67 4.40 16.79
N ASN A 270 13.83 4.90 15.56
CA ASN A 270 13.66 6.32 15.28
C ASN A 270 12.16 6.66 15.21
N MET A 271 11.66 7.45 16.16
CA MET A 271 10.24 7.81 16.26
C MET A 271 9.97 9.27 15.87
N PHE A 272 8.78 9.56 15.34
CA PHE A 272 8.32 10.92 15.13
C PHE A 272 7.84 11.55 16.44
N LEU A 273 8.41 12.69 16.82
CA LEU A 273 7.92 13.50 17.93
C LEU A 273 6.56 14.12 17.60
N VAL A 274 5.61 14.00 18.52
CA VAL A 274 4.29 14.64 18.47
C VAL A 274 4.26 15.74 19.52
N THR A 275 4.08 16.99 19.08
CA THR A 275 4.10 18.19 19.93
C THR A 275 3.20 19.28 19.34
N ILE A 276 2.58 20.09 20.20
CA ILE A 276 1.89 21.34 19.79
C ILE A 276 2.77 22.58 20.00
N LEU A 277 3.96 22.41 20.57
CA LEU A 277 4.87 23.52 20.86
C LEU A 277 5.58 23.96 19.58
N ASP A 278 5.71 25.28 19.40
CA ASP A 278 6.49 25.85 18.31
C ASP A 278 7.97 25.51 18.50
N GLN A 279 8.51 24.70 17.60
CA GLN A 279 9.96 24.48 17.52
C GLN A 279 10.60 25.70 16.87
N LYS A 280 11.37 26.49 17.65
CA LYS A 280 12.25 27.49 17.04
C LYS A 280 13.31 26.76 16.23
N PRO A 281 13.53 27.12 14.95
CA PRO A 281 14.53 26.44 14.13
C PRO A 281 15.91 26.69 14.74
N GLU A 282 16.56 25.63 15.22
CA GLU A 282 18.00 25.67 15.48
C GLU A 282 18.72 25.87 14.13
N LYS A 283 19.80 26.67 14.14
CA LYS A 283 20.59 26.93 12.94
C LYS A 283 21.20 25.61 12.44
N GLU A 284 20.80 25.18 11.26
CA GLU A 284 21.34 23.98 10.60
C GLU A 284 22.86 24.08 10.40
N GLU A 285 23.64 23.26 11.10
CA GLU A 285 24.97 22.87 10.62
C GLU A 285 24.81 21.73 9.61
N LYS A 286 25.30 21.93 8.39
CA LYS A 286 25.26 20.96 7.29
C LYS A 286 26.04 19.70 7.67
N LEU A 287 25.34 18.59 7.90
CA LEU A 287 25.95 17.27 8.04
C LEU A 287 26.19 16.66 6.65
N GLY A 288 27.47 16.53 6.28
CA GLY A 288 27.90 15.78 5.11
C GLY A 288 27.61 14.29 5.25
N THR A 289 27.29 13.66 4.12
CA THR A 289 27.01 12.24 3.92
C THR A 289 28.12 11.35 4.50
N ILE A 290 27.81 10.48 5.47
CA ILE A 290 28.69 9.38 5.87
C ILE A 290 27.85 8.12 6.05
N TYR A 291 28.27 7.08 5.34
CA TYR A 291 27.72 5.73 5.37
C TYR A 291 27.71 5.13 6.78
N GLU A 292 26.65 4.37 7.07
CA GLU A 292 26.40 3.65 8.32
C GLU A 292 27.42 2.54 8.55
N ILE A 293 28.05 2.55 9.73
CA ILE A 293 28.60 1.35 10.38
C ILE A 293 28.13 1.43 11.83
N GLU A 294 27.18 0.57 12.19
CA GLU A 294 26.61 0.42 13.53
C GLU A 294 27.52 -0.44 14.43
N GLY A 295 27.52 -0.16 15.74
CA GLY A 295 27.75 -1.19 16.75
C GLY A 295 29.13 -1.34 17.40
N VAL A 296 30.06 -0.39 17.32
CA VAL A 296 31.39 -0.53 17.97
C VAL A 296 31.53 0.35 19.21
N ASN A 297 31.68 -0.26 20.39
CA ASN A 297 31.93 0.41 21.68
C ASN A 297 33.41 0.86 21.79
N LEU A 298 33.65 2.12 22.15
CA LEU A 298 35.00 2.71 22.25
C LEU A 298 35.91 1.95 23.22
N GLU A 299 35.39 1.49 24.35
CA GLU A 299 36.17 0.77 25.35
C GLU A 299 36.70 -0.57 24.83
N HIS A 300 35.92 -1.26 23.97
CA HIS A 300 36.36 -2.49 23.33
C HIS A 300 37.46 -2.25 22.30
N VAL A 301 37.40 -1.13 21.55
CA VAL A 301 38.44 -0.78 20.57
C VAL A 301 39.75 -0.38 21.27
N LYS A 302 39.66 0.31 22.41
CA LYS A 302 40.82 0.64 23.25
C LYS A 302 41.48 -0.60 23.85
N ALA A 303 40.68 -1.55 24.32
CA ALA A 303 41.18 -2.84 24.82
C ALA A 303 41.90 -3.61 23.70
N ALA A 304 41.30 -3.69 22.51
CA ALA A 304 41.90 -4.33 21.34
C ALA A 304 43.21 -3.62 20.89
N ALA A 305 43.26 -2.29 20.92
CA ALA A 305 44.47 -1.53 20.60
C ALA A 305 45.62 -1.85 21.59
N LYS A 306 45.30 -2.00 22.88
CA LYS A 306 46.29 -2.38 23.91
C LYS A 306 46.83 -3.79 23.69
N GLU A 307 45.97 -4.75 23.38
CA GLU A 307 46.37 -6.13 23.08
C GLU A 307 47.26 -6.22 21.84
N LYS A 308 46.87 -5.52 20.75
CA LYS A 308 47.67 -5.44 19.52
C LYS A 308 49.01 -4.73 19.73
N SER A 309 49.07 -3.75 20.64
CA SER A 309 50.33 -3.10 21.03
C SER A 309 51.28 -4.08 21.73
N ASN A 310 50.76 -4.90 22.64
CA ASN A 310 51.55 -5.94 23.31
C ASN A 310 52.07 -6.99 22.32
N LEU A 311 51.26 -7.36 21.32
CA LEU A 311 51.67 -8.27 20.24
C LEU A 311 52.82 -7.69 19.40
N VAL A 312 52.73 -6.40 19.02
CA VAL A 312 53.81 -5.72 18.29
C VAL A 312 55.10 -5.67 19.11
N GLU A 313 55.04 -5.43 20.43
CA GLU A 313 56.23 -5.48 21.29
C GLU A 313 56.82 -6.88 21.39
N HIS A 314 55.98 -7.91 21.52
CA HIS A 314 56.43 -9.29 21.57
C HIS A 314 57.14 -9.69 20.28
N LEU A 315 56.57 -9.37 19.12
CA LEU A 315 57.14 -9.67 17.80
C LEU A 315 58.46 -8.92 17.53
N LYS A 316 58.65 -7.73 18.12
CA LYS A 316 59.93 -7.01 18.07
C LYS A 316 61.03 -7.66 18.91
N ARG A 317 60.66 -8.31 20.02
CA ARG A 317 61.62 -8.98 20.94
C ARG A 317 62.02 -10.37 20.47
N THR A 318 61.15 -11.06 19.74
CA THR A 318 61.37 -12.45 19.28
C THR A 318 62.05 -12.55 17.91
N GLU A 319 62.50 -11.44 17.32
CA GLU A 319 63.05 -11.39 15.96
C GLU A 319 62.15 -12.09 14.92
N SER A 320 60.83 -11.99 15.10
CA SER A 320 59.85 -12.56 14.19
C SER A 320 60.00 -11.98 12.77
N ASN A 321 59.53 -12.72 11.76
CA ASN A 321 59.77 -12.33 10.37
C ASN A 321 59.25 -10.90 10.08
N ARG A 322 59.94 -10.19 9.17
CA ARG A 322 59.69 -8.77 8.87
C ARG A 322 58.25 -8.51 8.40
N GLU A 323 57.62 -9.51 7.81
CA GLU A 323 56.27 -9.44 7.25
C GLU A 323 55.19 -9.53 8.34
N ALA A 324 55.32 -10.42 9.32
CA ALA A 324 54.42 -10.53 10.47
C ALA A 324 54.49 -9.29 11.36
N LEU A 325 55.70 -8.76 11.57
CA LEU A 325 55.88 -7.49 12.28
C LEU A 325 55.22 -6.31 11.53
N ALA A 326 55.36 -6.26 10.20
CA ALA A 326 54.73 -5.23 9.38
C ALA A 326 53.19 -5.31 9.41
N ALA A 327 52.63 -6.52 9.34
CA ALA A 327 51.19 -6.76 9.43
C ALA A 327 50.63 -6.35 10.81
N ALA A 328 51.30 -6.74 11.90
CA ALA A 328 50.88 -6.37 13.26
C ALA A 328 50.94 -4.85 13.50
N ILE A 329 51.96 -4.16 12.96
CA ILE A 329 52.07 -2.70 13.02
C ILE A 329 50.93 -2.03 12.23
N GLN A 330 50.59 -2.55 11.05
CA GLN A 330 49.52 -2.01 10.23
C GLN A 330 48.14 -2.19 10.90
N ASP A 331 47.92 -3.34 11.52
CA ASP A 331 46.68 -3.65 12.24
C ASP A 331 46.51 -2.78 13.51
N LEU A 332 47.60 -2.57 14.27
CA LEU A 332 47.62 -1.64 15.39
C LEU A 332 47.32 -0.19 14.93
N ARG A 333 47.87 0.24 13.80
CA ARG A 333 47.59 1.58 13.22
C ARG A 333 46.10 1.75 12.89
N LYS A 334 45.50 0.78 12.20
CA LYS A 334 44.07 0.82 11.84
C LYS A 334 43.17 0.84 13.08
N THR A 335 43.53 0.05 14.10
CA THR A 335 42.76 -0.02 15.37
C THR A 335 42.85 1.29 16.16
N ASN A 336 44.03 1.93 16.21
CA ASN A 336 44.21 3.24 16.83
C ASN A 336 43.49 4.36 16.05
N GLU A 337 43.46 4.28 14.73
CA GLU A 337 42.73 5.22 13.89
C GLU A 337 41.22 5.12 14.12
N LEU A 338 40.68 3.89 14.25
CA LEU A 338 39.29 3.65 14.63
C LEU A 338 38.97 4.17 16.05
N ALA A 339 39.87 3.94 17.01
CA ALA A 339 39.72 4.48 18.37
C ALA A 339 39.67 6.03 18.35
N SER A 340 40.56 6.67 17.59
CA SER A 340 40.59 8.13 17.43
C SER A 340 39.31 8.68 16.77
N GLN A 341 38.77 7.97 15.77
CA GLN A 341 37.50 8.34 15.12
C GLN A 341 36.30 8.20 16.07
N LEU A 342 36.27 7.14 16.89
CA LEU A 342 35.23 6.95 17.92
C LEU A 342 35.37 7.94 19.07
N GLU A 343 36.58 8.27 19.51
CA GLU A 343 36.82 9.34 20.50
C GLU A 343 36.40 10.72 19.97
N ALA A 344 36.66 11.01 18.70
CA ALA A 344 36.18 12.23 18.06
C ALA A 344 34.64 12.26 17.96
N ARG A 345 34.01 11.09 17.79
CA ARG A 345 32.53 10.92 17.81
C ARG A 345 31.94 11.11 19.20
N GLU A 346 32.58 10.57 20.25
CA GLU A 346 32.19 10.81 21.64
C GLU A 346 32.44 12.25 22.07
N LYS A 347 33.58 12.86 21.71
CA LYS A 347 33.85 14.28 21.96
C LYS A 347 32.93 15.20 21.15
N ARG A 348 32.38 14.75 20.02
CA ARG A 348 31.29 15.45 19.32
C ARG A 348 29.96 15.28 20.05
N LYS A 349 29.63 14.10 20.58
CA LYS A 349 28.46 13.89 21.47
C LYS A 349 28.56 14.68 22.79
N LEU A 350 29.76 14.84 23.33
CA LEU A 350 30.03 15.58 24.57
C LEU A 350 30.23 17.09 24.31
N GLY A 351 30.64 17.47 23.09
CA GLY A 351 30.71 18.84 22.57
C GLY A 351 29.35 19.40 22.15
N THR A 352 28.37 18.53 21.86
CA THR A 352 26.94 18.79 22.06
C THR A 352 26.51 18.38 23.48
N SER A 353 27.23 18.85 24.51
CA SER A 353 26.52 19.37 25.67
C SER A 353 25.81 20.63 25.19
N LEU A 354 24.70 20.41 24.47
CA LEU A 354 23.66 21.40 24.34
C LEU A 354 23.41 21.88 25.76
N LYS A 355 23.52 23.19 25.97
CA LYS A 355 22.76 23.82 27.04
C LYS A 355 21.37 23.23 26.91
N ASP A 356 20.93 22.58 27.98
CA ASP A 356 19.66 21.89 28.12
C ASP A 356 18.54 22.95 27.97
N ASP A 357 18.29 23.44 26.76
CA ASP A 357 17.02 23.99 26.35
C ASP A 357 16.07 22.79 26.19
N LYS A 358 15.87 22.06 27.30
CA LYS A 358 14.76 21.13 27.44
C LYS A 358 13.53 21.94 27.15
N VAL A 359 12.97 21.74 25.96
CA VAL A 359 11.60 22.14 25.67
C VAL A 359 10.78 21.55 26.80
N ASP A 360 10.25 22.44 27.65
CA ASP A 360 9.52 22.08 28.84
C ASP A 360 8.26 21.33 28.44
N SER A 361 8.34 19.99 28.42
CA SER A 361 7.25 19.11 28.00
C SER A 361 6.00 19.27 28.85
N SER A 362 6.11 19.86 30.05
CA SER A 362 4.96 20.18 30.89
C SER A 362 4.01 21.21 30.25
N LYS A 363 4.49 21.96 29.25
CA LYS A 363 3.72 22.96 28.49
C LYS A 363 3.14 22.42 27.18
N ASP A 364 3.49 21.20 26.79
CA ASP A 364 2.94 20.54 25.60
C ASP A 364 1.52 20.03 25.88
N PHE A 365 0.85 19.46 24.87
CA PHE A 365 -0.51 18.91 25.03
C PHE A 365 -0.54 17.77 26.06
N PHE A 366 0.48 16.91 26.04
CA PHE A 366 0.74 15.92 27.07
C PHE A 366 1.93 16.37 27.91
N PRO A 367 1.89 16.25 29.25
CA PRO A 367 2.99 16.71 30.12
C PRO A 367 4.27 15.87 30.00
N LEU A 368 4.30 14.91 29.07
CA LEU A 368 5.38 14.00 28.76
C LEU A 368 5.65 14.04 27.25
N GLN A 369 6.90 13.79 26.86
CA GLN A 369 7.25 13.68 25.45
C GLN A 369 6.50 12.50 24.79
N THR A 370 5.77 12.81 23.72
CA THR A 370 4.96 11.83 22.98
C THR A 370 5.44 11.64 21.56
N TYR A 371 5.18 10.47 21.01
CA TYR A 371 5.63 10.05 19.68
C TYR A 371 4.53 9.33 18.91
N LEU A 372 4.69 9.22 17.59
CA LEU A 372 3.92 8.26 16.80
C LEU A 372 4.51 6.85 16.99
N THR A 373 3.63 5.89 17.23
CA THR A 373 4.04 4.52 17.58
C THR A 373 4.63 3.74 16.40
N VAL A 374 5.69 2.98 16.68
CA VAL A 374 6.31 2.03 15.74
C VAL A 374 5.62 0.67 15.77
N SER A 375 5.04 0.29 16.92
CA SER A 375 4.27 -0.94 17.11
C SER A 375 3.27 -0.78 18.26
N GLY A 376 2.09 -1.40 18.10
CA GLY A 376 1.06 -1.47 19.12
C GLY A 376 1.14 -2.73 19.99
N ARG A 377 2.11 -3.62 19.77
CA ARG A 377 2.17 -4.95 20.40
C ARG A 377 2.16 -4.90 21.93
N LEU A 378 2.87 -3.96 22.57
CA LEU A 378 2.85 -3.85 24.04
C LEU A 378 1.43 -3.60 24.59
N HIS A 379 0.67 -2.74 23.91
CA HIS A 379 -0.73 -2.47 24.28
C HIS A 379 -1.60 -3.68 23.95
N LEU A 380 -1.38 -4.31 22.80
CA LEU A 380 -2.15 -5.46 22.36
C LEU A 380 -1.99 -6.65 23.32
N GLU A 381 -0.79 -6.86 23.88
CA GLU A 381 -0.54 -7.90 24.89
C GLU A 381 -1.40 -7.71 26.14
N SER A 382 -1.61 -6.47 26.60
CA SER A 382 -2.49 -6.19 27.74
C SER A 382 -3.92 -6.67 27.48
N TYR A 383 -4.40 -6.56 26.24
CA TYR A 383 -5.71 -7.06 25.82
C TYR A 383 -5.71 -8.58 25.64
N ALA A 384 -4.61 -9.17 25.14
CA ALA A 384 -4.48 -10.62 25.05
C ALA A 384 -4.62 -11.28 26.43
N CYS A 385 -4.00 -10.70 27.47
CA CYS A 385 -4.14 -11.16 28.85
C CYS A 385 -5.59 -11.18 29.37
N ALA A 386 -6.49 -10.39 28.77
CA ALA A 386 -7.91 -10.31 29.18
C ALA A 386 -8.87 -11.05 28.23
N LEU A 387 -8.58 -11.03 26.92
CA LEU A 387 -9.49 -11.46 25.85
C LEU A 387 -9.01 -12.71 25.12
N GLY A 388 -7.85 -13.25 25.46
CA GLY A 388 -7.26 -14.42 24.81
C GLY A 388 -6.54 -14.03 23.52
N ASN A 389 -7.27 -14.03 22.41
CA ASN A 389 -6.72 -13.83 21.07
C ASN A 389 -7.17 -12.48 20.52
N VAL A 390 -6.22 -11.61 20.20
CA VAL A 390 -6.49 -10.25 19.74
C VAL A 390 -5.62 -9.87 18.55
N TYR A 391 -6.11 -8.96 17.73
CA TYR A 391 -5.32 -8.37 16.67
C TYR A 391 -5.61 -6.87 16.56
N SER A 392 -4.69 -6.15 15.95
CA SER A 392 -4.83 -4.74 15.62
C SER A 392 -4.45 -4.53 14.17
N PHE A 393 -5.19 -3.67 13.47
CA PHE A 393 -4.89 -3.29 12.10
C PHE A 393 -4.89 -1.76 11.97
N GLY A 394 -3.71 -1.17 11.79
CA GLY A 394 -3.59 0.28 11.69
C GLY A 394 -2.22 0.77 11.25
N PRO A 395 -2.04 2.10 11.19
CA PRO A 395 -0.80 2.71 10.76
C PRO A 395 0.27 2.62 11.85
N ARG A 396 1.52 2.45 11.43
CA ARG A 396 2.75 2.51 12.22
C ARG A 396 3.74 3.44 11.52
N PHE A 397 4.57 4.09 12.32
CA PHE A 397 5.41 5.18 11.85
C PHE A 397 6.86 4.94 12.21
N GLN A 398 7.77 5.14 11.26
CA GLN A 398 9.21 5.05 11.48
C GLN A 398 9.89 6.27 10.86
N ALA A 399 10.73 6.95 11.64
CA ALA A 399 11.40 8.18 11.23
C ALA A 399 12.77 7.93 10.56
N ASP A 400 12.95 6.77 9.95
CA ASP A 400 14.20 6.38 9.31
C ASP A 400 14.46 7.21 8.05
N LYS A 401 15.69 7.67 7.89
CA LYS A 401 16.12 8.49 6.75
C LYS A 401 16.62 7.62 5.60
N THR A 402 15.76 6.72 5.11
CA THR A 402 16.08 5.76 4.04
C THR A 402 15.26 6.01 2.78
N ASP A 403 15.85 5.73 1.62
CA ASP A 403 15.16 5.74 0.32
C ASP A 403 14.83 4.33 -0.19
N SER A 404 14.93 3.31 0.67
CA SER A 404 14.62 1.91 0.31
C SER A 404 13.28 1.75 -0.41
N ALA A 405 13.24 0.92 -1.45
CA ALA A 405 12.03 0.60 -2.18
C ALA A 405 11.00 -0.19 -1.33
N LYS A 406 11.42 -0.71 -0.17
CA LYS A 406 10.62 -1.53 0.74
C LYS A 406 10.22 -0.79 2.02
N HIS A 407 10.48 0.51 2.10
CA HIS A 407 10.21 1.32 3.28
C HIS A 407 9.40 2.57 2.92
N ALA A 408 8.51 2.95 3.84
CA ALA A 408 7.84 4.23 3.91
C ALA A 408 7.74 4.65 5.38
N ALA A 409 7.70 5.95 5.63
CA ALA A 409 7.65 6.49 6.99
C ALA A 409 6.31 6.23 7.70
N GLU A 410 5.25 6.01 6.92
CA GLU A 410 3.93 5.58 7.38
C GLU A 410 3.55 4.31 6.62
N MET A 411 3.34 3.21 7.35
CA MET A 411 2.95 1.92 6.81
C MET A 411 1.84 1.29 7.65
N TRP A 412 0.97 0.53 7.02
CA TRP A 412 -0.06 -0.25 7.69
C TRP A 412 0.51 -1.60 8.12
N MET A 413 0.16 -2.00 9.34
CA MET A 413 0.59 -3.24 9.98
C MET A 413 -0.61 -3.98 10.51
N VAL A 414 -0.55 -5.31 10.46
CA VAL A 414 -1.47 -6.19 11.19
C VAL A 414 -0.66 -6.83 12.30
N GLU A 415 -1.05 -6.60 13.54
CA GLU A 415 -0.34 -7.09 14.73
C GLU A 415 -1.26 -8.02 15.49
N VAL A 416 -0.73 -9.12 16.01
CA VAL A 416 -1.49 -10.20 16.62
C VAL A 416 -0.86 -10.54 17.95
N GLU A 417 -1.68 -10.78 18.96
CA GLU A 417 -1.25 -11.42 20.22
C GLU A 417 -2.23 -12.50 20.65
N MET A 418 -1.67 -13.59 21.17
CA MET A 418 -2.39 -14.76 21.64
C MET A 418 -1.94 -15.07 23.07
N ALA A 419 -2.88 -15.17 24.01
CA ALA A 419 -2.59 -15.67 25.35
C ALA A 419 -2.54 -17.20 25.37
N PHE A 420 -1.80 -17.76 26.34
CA PHE A 420 -1.57 -19.20 26.48
C PHE A 420 -0.93 -19.84 25.24
N SER A 421 -0.05 -19.10 24.57
CA SER A 421 0.60 -19.53 23.33
C SER A 421 2.11 -19.41 23.40
N GLN A 422 2.79 -20.33 22.72
CA GLN A 422 4.24 -20.40 22.61
C GLN A 422 4.70 -19.94 21.23
N LEU A 423 6.02 -19.86 21.02
CA LEU A 423 6.59 -19.48 19.73
C LEU A 423 6.01 -20.28 18.56
N LYS A 424 5.88 -21.60 18.74
CA LYS A 424 5.39 -22.51 17.70
C LYS A 424 3.95 -22.20 17.27
N ASP A 425 3.09 -21.83 18.21
CA ASP A 425 1.71 -21.45 17.92
C ASP A 425 1.65 -20.17 17.08
N SER A 426 2.46 -19.17 17.44
CA SER A 426 2.57 -17.93 16.66
C SER A 426 3.14 -18.17 15.26
N MET A 427 4.11 -19.07 15.10
CA MET A 427 4.65 -19.46 13.80
C MET A 427 3.59 -20.14 12.92
N ASN A 428 2.80 -21.05 13.50
CA ASN A 428 1.74 -21.74 12.79
C ASN A 428 0.63 -20.75 12.37
N CYS A 429 0.17 -19.90 13.29
CA CYS A 429 -0.84 -18.88 13.00
C CYS A 429 -0.37 -17.91 11.91
N ALA A 430 0.88 -17.43 11.98
CA ALA A 430 1.46 -16.55 10.96
C ALA A 430 1.50 -17.22 9.57
N ASN A 431 1.86 -18.51 9.51
CA ASN A 431 1.88 -19.27 8.26
C ASN A 431 0.46 -19.47 7.69
N ASP A 432 -0.49 -19.86 8.53
CA ASP A 432 -1.88 -20.09 8.11
C ASP A 432 -2.54 -18.78 7.64
N PHE A 433 -2.29 -17.69 8.36
CA PHE A 433 -2.74 -16.36 7.96
C PHE A 433 -2.14 -15.94 6.61
N PHE A 434 -0.84 -16.13 6.41
CA PHE A 434 -0.18 -15.80 5.15
C PHE A 434 -0.73 -16.61 3.98
N LYS A 435 -0.96 -17.91 4.16
CA LYS A 435 -1.60 -18.79 3.17
C LYS A 435 -3.03 -18.37 2.87
N TYR A 436 -3.79 -18.01 3.90
CA TYR A 436 -5.17 -17.54 3.78
C TYR A 436 -5.25 -16.30 2.89
N LEU A 437 -4.40 -15.29 3.12
CA LEU A 437 -4.36 -14.09 2.30
C LEU A 437 -4.04 -14.39 0.82
N CYS A 438 -3.08 -15.29 0.57
CA CYS A 438 -2.73 -15.71 -0.79
C CYS A 438 -3.91 -16.40 -1.48
N LYS A 439 -4.57 -17.34 -0.78
CA LYS A 439 -5.76 -18.05 -1.27
C LYS A 439 -6.90 -17.10 -1.58
N TRP A 440 -7.19 -16.18 -0.66
CA TRP A 440 -8.26 -15.20 -0.81
C TRP A 440 -8.11 -14.39 -2.09
N ILE A 441 -6.90 -13.91 -2.39
CA ILE A 441 -6.65 -13.09 -3.59
C ILE A 441 -6.81 -13.89 -4.88
N LEU A 442 -6.37 -15.15 -4.92
CA LEU A 442 -6.59 -15.99 -6.09
C LEU A 442 -8.07 -16.30 -6.33
N GLU A 443 -8.85 -16.48 -5.26
CA GLU A 443 -10.27 -16.84 -5.35
C GLU A 443 -11.20 -15.63 -5.59
N LYS A 444 -10.90 -14.48 -4.97
CA LYS A 444 -11.80 -13.31 -4.96
C LYS A 444 -11.37 -12.18 -5.88
N CYS A 445 -10.13 -12.19 -6.37
CA CYS A 445 -9.56 -11.14 -7.22
C CYS A 445 -8.99 -11.69 -8.54
N SER A 446 -9.56 -12.77 -9.09
CA SER A 446 -9.03 -13.44 -10.29
C SER A 446 -8.81 -12.49 -11.48
N GLU A 447 -9.78 -11.63 -11.81
CA GLU A 447 -9.67 -10.65 -12.91
C GLU A 447 -8.51 -9.65 -12.68
N ASP A 448 -8.36 -9.17 -11.45
CA ASP A 448 -7.27 -8.28 -11.06
C ASP A 448 -5.93 -9.00 -11.14
N MET A 449 -5.87 -10.26 -10.69
CA MET A 449 -4.66 -11.09 -10.76
C MET A 449 -4.27 -11.46 -12.19
N GLU A 450 -5.22 -11.67 -13.10
CA GLU A 450 -4.96 -11.85 -14.52
C GLU A 450 -4.34 -10.59 -15.14
N PHE A 451 -4.82 -9.40 -14.75
CA PHE A 451 -4.22 -8.14 -15.16
C PHE A 451 -2.79 -8.01 -14.63
N VAL A 452 -2.57 -8.29 -13.34
CA VAL A 452 -1.24 -8.26 -12.71
C VAL A 452 -0.29 -9.23 -13.42
N ALA A 453 -0.71 -10.47 -13.67
CA ALA A 453 0.09 -11.47 -14.38
C ALA A 453 0.47 -11.02 -15.79
N LYS A 454 -0.45 -10.36 -16.50
CA LYS A 454 -0.22 -9.90 -17.86
C LYS A 454 0.64 -8.64 -17.95
N ARG A 455 0.57 -7.74 -16.96
CA ARG A 455 1.09 -6.37 -17.07
C ARG A 455 2.21 -6.03 -16.09
N ILE A 456 2.31 -6.73 -14.97
CA ILE A 456 3.24 -6.41 -13.88
C ILE A 456 4.22 -7.59 -13.70
N ASP A 457 3.72 -8.75 -13.29
CA ASP A 457 4.55 -9.90 -12.93
C ASP A 457 3.91 -11.22 -13.36
N LYS A 458 4.43 -11.80 -14.45
CA LYS A 458 3.94 -13.06 -15.02
C LYS A 458 3.99 -14.25 -14.06
N THR A 459 4.79 -14.18 -12.99
CA THR A 459 4.93 -15.29 -12.05
C THR A 459 4.06 -15.15 -10.81
N CYS A 460 3.30 -14.07 -10.66
CA CYS A 460 2.56 -13.79 -9.42
C CYS A 460 1.54 -14.89 -9.06
N ILE A 461 0.75 -15.37 -10.03
CA ILE A 461 -0.27 -16.41 -9.78
C ILE A 461 0.40 -17.70 -9.33
N ASN A 462 1.40 -18.17 -10.08
CA ASN A 462 2.13 -19.40 -9.75
C ASN A 462 2.81 -19.29 -8.37
N ARG A 463 3.41 -18.13 -8.06
CA ARG A 463 4.03 -17.87 -6.76
C ARG A 463 3.02 -17.99 -5.61
N LEU A 464 1.83 -17.40 -5.76
CA LEU A 464 0.78 -17.50 -4.73
C LEU A 464 0.25 -18.94 -4.60
N GLN A 465 0.10 -19.66 -5.71
CA GLN A 465 -0.31 -21.08 -5.70
C GLN A 465 0.72 -21.98 -5.00
N GLN A 466 2.01 -21.74 -5.24
CA GLN A 466 3.09 -22.43 -4.54
C GLN A 466 3.04 -22.18 -3.04
N ILE A 467 2.84 -20.94 -2.60
CA ILE A 467 2.71 -20.62 -1.16
C ILE A 467 1.54 -21.34 -0.50
N ILE A 468 0.40 -21.45 -1.19
CA ILE A 468 -0.77 -22.14 -0.65
C ILE A 468 -0.48 -23.64 -0.48
N SER A 469 0.23 -24.23 -1.44
CA SER A 469 0.46 -25.68 -1.51
C SER A 469 1.62 -26.13 -0.63
N ASP A 470 2.71 -25.36 -0.61
CA ASP A 470 3.96 -25.72 0.05
C ASP A 470 4.03 -25.12 1.46
N SER A 471 4.85 -25.71 2.32
CA SER A 471 5.22 -25.08 3.59
C SER A 471 6.53 -24.32 3.44
N PRO A 472 6.74 -23.21 4.17
CA PRO A 472 8.03 -22.56 4.21
C PRO A 472 9.10 -23.54 4.71
N GLU A 473 10.35 -23.35 4.28
CA GLU A 473 11.46 -24.01 4.96
C GLU A 473 11.59 -23.46 6.37
N ILE A 474 11.69 -24.30 7.40
CA ILE A 474 11.75 -23.84 8.79
C ILE A 474 13.10 -24.25 9.38
N MET A 475 13.88 -23.30 9.86
CA MET A 475 15.21 -23.56 10.43
C MET A 475 15.55 -22.62 11.58
N PRO A 476 16.34 -23.06 12.57
CA PRO A 476 16.88 -22.16 13.57
C PRO A 476 17.92 -21.19 12.96
N TYR A 477 18.14 -20.06 13.61
CA TYR A 477 19.07 -19.02 13.19
C TYR A 477 20.48 -19.55 12.91
N ASN A 478 21.00 -20.39 13.79
CA ASN A 478 22.35 -20.94 13.66
C ASN A 478 22.51 -21.81 12.41
N GLU A 479 21.46 -22.55 12.03
CA GLU A 479 21.47 -23.32 10.78
C GLU A 479 21.48 -22.41 9.56
N ALA A 480 20.72 -21.31 9.57
CA ALA A 480 20.74 -20.32 8.50
C ALA A 480 22.15 -19.72 8.31
N ILE A 481 22.86 -19.44 9.41
CA ILE A 481 24.25 -18.96 9.39
C ILE A 481 25.19 -20.02 8.83
N ASP A 482 25.05 -21.28 9.23
CA ASP A 482 25.89 -22.37 8.72
C ASP A 482 25.69 -22.63 7.24
N ILE A 483 24.48 -22.45 6.72
CA ILE A 483 24.19 -22.49 5.28
C ILE A 483 24.88 -21.34 4.56
N LEU A 484 24.81 -20.12 5.09
CA LEU A 484 25.46 -18.96 4.49
C LEU A 484 26.99 -19.08 4.48
N ARG A 485 27.60 -19.64 5.54
CA ARG A 485 29.04 -19.90 5.60
C ARG A 485 29.52 -20.90 4.55
N LYS A 486 28.65 -21.82 4.12
CA LYS A 486 28.95 -22.85 3.12
C LYS A 486 28.70 -22.38 1.68
N ALA A 487 28.22 -21.14 1.48
CA ALA A 487 27.98 -20.60 0.15
C ALA A 487 29.32 -20.29 -0.56
N GLU A 488 29.72 -21.15 -1.50
CA GLU A 488 30.95 -20.96 -2.28
C GLU A 488 30.77 -19.97 -3.44
N ASP A 489 29.53 -19.84 -3.94
CA ASP A 489 29.16 -19.05 -5.11
C ASP A 489 28.88 -17.58 -4.79
N LYS A 490 28.82 -17.21 -3.50
CA LYS A 490 28.61 -15.82 -3.07
C LYS A 490 29.57 -15.43 -1.94
N LYS A 491 30.39 -14.40 -2.19
CA LYS A 491 31.20 -13.76 -1.14
C LYS A 491 30.40 -12.64 -0.50
N PHE A 492 30.08 -12.80 0.79
CA PHE A 492 29.53 -11.73 1.61
C PHE A 492 30.68 -10.86 2.12
N GLU A 493 30.49 -9.54 2.18
CA GLU A 493 31.48 -8.62 2.74
C GLU A 493 31.64 -8.79 4.26
N THR A 494 30.72 -9.52 4.91
CA THR A 494 30.58 -9.60 6.36
C THR A 494 31.11 -10.92 6.92
N ASN A 495 31.84 -10.84 8.03
CA ASN A 495 32.27 -12.02 8.79
C ASN A 495 31.13 -12.50 9.70
N PHE A 496 30.75 -13.77 9.59
CA PHE A 496 29.69 -14.40 10.41
C PHE A 496 30.19 -14.73 11.84
N GLU A 497 30.52 -13.71 12.63
CA GLU A 497 30.87 -13.85 14.05
C GLU A 497 29.64 -14.17 14.94
N SER A 498 29.87 -14.53 16.20
CA SER A 498 28.77 -14.80 17.15
C SER A 498 27.96 -13.52 17.41
N GLY A 499 26.63 -13.62 17.49
CA GLY A 499 25.75 -12.47 17.68
C GLY A 499 25.54 -11.61 16.43
N PHE A 500 26.03 -12.05 15.27
CA PHE A 500 25.78 -11.40 13.98
C PHE A 500 24.27 -11.24 13.73
N VAL A 501 23.86 -10.22 12.97
CA VAL A 501 22.45 -10.00 12.57
C VAL A 501 22.32 -10.19 11.06
N LEU A 502 21.46 -11.11 10.63
CA LEU A 502 21.19 -11.33 9.20
C LEU A 502 20.66 -10.05 8.54
N THR A 503 21.34 -9.63 7.47
CA THR A 503 20.98 -8.47 6.67
C THR A 503 19.95 -8.85 5.62
N SER A 504 19.33 -7.84 4.98
CA SER A 504 18.44 -8.07 3.83
C SER A 504 19.12 -8.86 2.71
N GLU A 505 20.44 -8.70 2.52
CA GLU A 505 21.20 -9.44 1.51
C GLU A 505 21.28 -10.94 1.84
N HIS A 506 21.59 -11.27 3.10
CA HIS A 506 21.67 -12.65 3.58
C HIS A 506 20.31 -13.35 3.44
N LEU A 507 19.25 -12.69 3.89
CA LEU A 507 17.89 -13.21 3.81
C LEU A 507 17.43 -13.41 2.36
N SER A 508 17.67 -12.42 1.49
CA SER A 508 17.39 -12.55 0.06
C SER A 508 18.14 -13.73 -0.55
N TYR A 509 19.42 -13.91 -0.23
CA TYR A 509 20.20 -15.04 -0.75
C TYR A 509 19.62 -16.40 -0.36
N LEU A 510 19.23 -16.58 0.90
CA LEU A 510 18.58 -17.81 1.35
C LEU A 510 17.30 -18.07 0.55
N THR A 511 16.44 -17.07 0.39
CA THR A 511 15.15 -17.25 -0.29
C THR A 511 15.24 -17.33 -1.82
N ASP A 512 16.16 -16.60 -2.44
CA ASP A 512 16.21 -16.41 -3.90
C ASP A 512 17.18 -17.39 -4.57
N ASN A 513 18.27 -17.76 -3.90
CA ASN A 513 19.33 -18.60 -4.47
C ASN A 513 19.29 -20.03 -3.93
N ILE A 514 19.22 -20.19 -2.61
CA ILE A 514 19.31 -21.51 -1.95
C ILE A 514 17.97 -22.24 -2.01
N PHE A 515 16.95 -21.71 -1.33
CA PHE A 515 15.68 -22.42 -1.15
C PHE A 515 14.68 -22.20 -2.27
N LYS A 516 14.70 -21.02 -2.91
CA LYS A 516 13.75 -20.63 -3.98
C LYS A 516 12.28 -20.72 -3.56
N LYS A 517 12.02 -20.60 -2.26
CA LYS A 517 10.70 -20.63 -1.61
C LYS A 517 10.76 -19.80 -0.31
N PRO A 518 9.62 -19.47 0.30
CA PRO A 518 9.61 -18.82 1.61
C PRO A 518 10.35 -19.63 2.67
N ILE A 519 10.97 -18.93 3.60
CA ILE A 519 11.64 -19.54 4.76
C ILE A 519 11.13 -18.88 6.05
N MET A 520 11.16 -19.63 7.14
CA MET A 520 10.89 -19.17 8.48
C MET A 520 12.10 -19.47 9.36
N ILE A 521 12.82 -18.42 9.76
CA ILE A 521 13.99 -18.54 10.62
C ILE A 521 13.53 -18.26 12.05
N TYR A 522 13.97 -19.04 13.03
CA TYR A 522 13.60 -18.86 14.44
C TYR A 522 14.78 -18.98 15.40
N ASN A 523 14.60 -18.60 16.67
CA ASN A 523 15.63 -18.61 17.71
C ASN A 523 16.86 -17.71 17.40
N TYR A 524 16.61 -16.41 17.33
CA TYR A 524 17.63 -15.40 17.01
C TYR A 524 18.57 -15.11 18.19
N PRO A 525 19.75 -14.48 17.95
CA PRO A 525 20.55 -13.88 19.01
C PRO A 525 19.76 -12.78 19.73
N LYS A 526 19.93 -12.67 21.06
CA LYS A 526 19.18 -11.69 21.87
C LYS A 526 19.47 -10.24 21.49
N GLU A 527 20.66 -9.96 20.96
CA GLU A 527 21.12 -8.64 20.53
C GLU A 527 20.32 -8.12 19.33
N ALA A 528 19.72 -9.03 18.54
CA ALA A 528 19.00 -8.70 17.32
C ALA A 528 17.51 -8.40 17.54
N LYS A 529 16.99 -8.53 18.77
CA LYS A 529 15.56 -8.52 19.05
C LYS A 529 15.19 -7.64 20.25
N PRO A 530 13.94 -7.12 20.29
CA PRO A 530 13.47 -6.26 21.37
C PRO A 530 13.55 -6.87 22.77
N PHE A 531 13.53 -6.00 23.78
CA PHE A 531 13.67 -6.37 25.19
C PHE A 531 12.58 -7.32 25.70
N TYR A 532 11.38 -7.28 25.10
CA TYR A 532 10.23 -8.06 25.50
C TYR A 532 10.23 -9.49 24.96
N VAL A 533 11.18 -9.87 24.10
CA VAL A 533 11.24 -11.22 23.52
C VAL A 533 11.79 -12.21 24.56
N ARG A 534 11.12 -13.37 24.70
CA ARG A 534 11.50 -14.41 25.67
C ARG A 534 12.91 -14.94 25.41
N GLN A 535 13.73 -15.01 26.47
CA GLN A 535 15.07 -15.59 26.43
C GLN A 535 15.02 -17.10 26.61
N ASN A 536 15.66 -17.83 25.70
CA ASN A 536 15.82 -19.28 25.75
C ASN A 536 17.01 -19.67 26.65
N ASP A 537 17.05 -20.93 27.07
CA ASP A 537 18.11 -21.44 27.96
C ASP A 537 19.45 -21.62 27.23
N ASP A 538 19.44 -21.69 25.89
CA ASP A 538 20.62 -21.83 25.03
C ASP A 538 21.28 -20.49 24.65
N GLY A 539 20.80 -19.37 25.21
CA GLY A 539 21.30 -18.02 24.93
C GLY A 539 20.67 -17.33 23.72
N THR A 540 19.78 -18.00 22.99
CA THR A 540 18.96 -17.39 21.93
C THR A 540 17.68 -16.76 22.51
N VAL A 541 16.86 -16.16 21.65
CA VAL A 541 15.53 -15.65 22.01
C VAL A 541 14.45 -16.23 21.12
N ALA A 542 13.26 -16.46 21.68
CA ALA A 542 12.11 -17.05 21.01
C ALA A 542 11.43 -16.04 20.06
N ALA A 543 12.10 -15.75 18.94
CA ALA A 543 11.62 -14.93 17.85
C ALA A 543 11.68 -15.69 16.53
N PHE A 544 10.85 -15.29 15.57
CA PHE A 544 10.89 -15.80 14.21
C PHE A 544 10.67 -14.69 13.18
N ASP A 545 11.19 -14.90 11.98
CA ASP A 545 10.92 -14.08 10.81
C ASP A 545 10.49 -14.98 9.65
N LEU A 546 9.34 -14.66 9.02
CA LEU A 546 8.93 -15.24 7.74
C LEU A 546 9.44 -14.36 6.60
N VAL A 547 10.28 -14.94 5.76
CA VAL A 547 10.99 -14.26 4.68
C VAL A 547 10.53 -14.85 3.35
N VAL A 548 10.18 -13.98 2.40
CA VAL A 548 9.71 -14.39 1.08
C VAL A 548 10.69 -13.95 -0.02
N PRO A 549 10.81 -14.75 -1.11
CA PRO A 549 11.66 -14.40 -2.25
C PRO A 549 11.41 -12.99 -2.79
N LYS A 550 12.47 -12.32 -3.26
CA LYS A 550 12.52 -10.96 -3.84
C LYS A 550 12.17 -9.81 -2.89
N LEU A 551 11.41 -10.05 -1.82
CA LEU A 551 10.95 -9.00 -0.91
C LEU A 551 11.68 -9.02 0.43
N GLY A 552 11.98 -10.19 1.00
CA GLY A 552 12.57 -10.31 2.32
C GLY A 552 11.52 -10.55 3.41
N THR A 553 11.78 -10.09 4.63
CA THR A 553 10.91 -10.35 5.77
C THR A 553 9.55 -9.67 5.63
N ILE A 554 8.47 -10.45 5.75
CA ILE A 554 7.08 -9.99 5.64
C ILE A 554 6.31 -10.11 6.95
N ILE A 555 6.61 -11.15 7.75
CA ILE A 555 6.10 -11.32 9.12
C ILE A 555 7.30 -11.45 10.06
N SER A 556 7.22 -10.78 11.20
CA SER A 556 8.16 -10.93 12.31
C SER A 556 7.36 -11.17 13.59
N GLY A 557 7.76 -12.12 14.42
CA GLY A 557 7.03 -12.46 15.63
C GLY A 557 7.91 -13.03 16.73
N SER A 558 7.31 -13.22 17.90
CA SER A 558 7.99 -13.65 19.11
C SER A 558 7.03 -14.24 20.14
N GLN A 559 7.56 -15.12 20.99
CA GLN A 559 7.02 -15.32 22.33
C GLN A 559 7.52 -14.19 23.24
N ASN A 560 6.63 -13.64 24.06
CA ASN A 560 6.95 -12.52 24.93
C ASN A 560 7.48 -13.05 26.28
N GLU A 561 8.39 -12.31 26.89
CA GLU A 561 9.05 -12.69 28.15
C GLU A 561 8.08 -12.48 29.32
N GLU A 562 7.52 -13.57 29.82
CA GLU A 562 6.56 -13.61 30.91
C GLU A 562 7.21 -13.51 32.30
N ARG A 563 8.52 -13.78 32.41
CA ARG A 563 9.21 -13.81 33.70
C ARG A 563 9.71 -12.41 34.05
N VAL A 564 9.08 -11.79 35.06
CA VAL A 564 9.35 -10.40 35.50
C VAL A 564 10.83 -10.10 35.73
N ASN A 565 11.60 -11.04 36.29
CA ASN A 565 13.01 -10.87 36.55
C ASN A 565 13.83 -10.78 35.25
N LYS A 566 13.52 -11.64 34.27
CA LYS A 566 14.24 -11.70 32.98
C LYS A 566 13.99 -10.45 32.15
N ILE A 567 12.73 -10.03 32.03
CA ILE A 567 12.40 -8.81 31.29
C ILE A 567 12.93 -7.55 31.99
N SER A 568 12.88 -7.49 33.33
CA SER A 568 13.46 -6.39 34.10
C SER A 568 14.97 -6.28 33.85
N SER A 569 15.71 -7.39 33.96
CA SER A 569 17.14 -7.39 33.65
C SER A 569 17.42 -6.96 32.21
N ARG A 570 16.55 -7.34 31.25
CA ARG A 570 16.73 -6.94 29.85
C ARG A 570 16.50 -5.43 29.62
N ILE A 571 15.53 -4.83 30.32
CA ILE A 571 15.30 -3.38 30.31
C ILE A 571 16.54 -2.65 30.86
N ASP A 572 17.09 -3.14 31.97
CA ASP A 572 18.29 -2.57 32.60
C ASP A 572 19.53 -2.72 31.70
N GLU A 573 19.73 -3.90 31.09
CA GLU A 573 20.81 -4.19 30.13
C GLU A 573 20.83 -3.21 28.94
N LEU A 574 19.65 -2.79 28.47
CA LEU A 574 19.49 -1.88 27.32
C LEU A 574 19.45 -0.41 27.73
N GLY A 575 19.52 -0.09 29.03
CA GLY A 575 19.45 1.29 29.53
C GLY A 575 18.10 1.96 29.26
N LEU A 576 17.02 1.18 29.15
CA LEU A 576 15.67 1.70 28.93
C LEU A 576 15.13 2.34 30.22
N PRO A 577 14.44 3.50 30.14
CA PRO A 577 13.90 4.18 31.32
C PRO A 577 12.75 3.37 31.93
N ARG A 578 13.06 2.64 33.01
CA ARG A 578 12.16 1.66 33.64
C ARG A 578 10.78 2.24 33.93
N GLU A 579 10.69 3.49 34.39
CA GLU A 579 9.43 4.14 34.76
C GLU A 579 8.43 4.17 33.59
N LYS A 580 8.92 4.22 32.35
CA LYS A 580 8.06 4.20 31.15
C LYS A 580 7.43 2.83 30.88
N TYR A 581 8.02 1.75 31.38
CA TYR A 581 7.61 0.37 31.14
C TYR A 581 6.95 -0.28 32.37
N GLU A 582 6.79 0.46 33.46
CA GLU A 582 6.26 -0.08 34.72
C GLU A 582 4.86 -0.68 34.55
N TRP A 583 3.99 -0.02 33.77
CA TRP A 583 2.66 -0.54 33.42
C TRP A 583 2.72 -1.86 32.63
N TYR A 584 3.76 -2.05 31.81
CA TYR A 584 3.95 -3.26 31.01
C TYR A 584 4.54 -4.40 31.86
N LEU A 585 5.36 -4.06 32.85
CA LEU A 585 5.84 -5.01 33.88
C LEU A 585 4.70 -5.47 34.81
N ASP A 586 3.68 -4.65 35.04
CA ASP A 586 2.50 -5.05 35.82
C ASP A 586 1.74 -6.22 35.19
N LEU A 587 1.78 -6.37 33.86
CA LEU A 587 1.24 -7.56 33.18
C LEU A 587 1.92 -8.86 33.66
N ARG A 588 3.21 -8.79 34.05
CA ARG A 588 3.96 -9.93 34.58
C ARG A 588 3.71 -10.19 36.05
N ARG A 589 3.29 -9.17 36.81
CA ARG A 589 3.06 -9.25 38.25
C ARG A 589 1.66 -9.76 38.60
N ASN A 590 0.68 -9.46 37.76
CA ASN A 590 -0.73 -9.67 38.06
C ASN A 590 -1.35 -10.73 37.13
N GLY A 591 -1.07 -12.01 37.42
CA GLY A 591 -1.68 -13.12 36.66
C GLY A 591 -1.10 -13.32 35.26
N THR A 592 0.23 -13.31 35.13
CA THR A 592 0.93 -13.48 33.86
C THR A 592 0.70 -14.87 33.23
N VAL A 593 0.81 -14.92 31.91
CA VAL A 593 0.70 -16.14 31.10
C VAL A 593 1.77 -16.15 30.02
N GLU A 594 2.14 -17.33 29.53
CA GLU A 594 2.86 -17.43 28.26
C GLU A 594 1.98 -16.85 27.15
N ASN A 595 2.56 -15.99 26.33
CA ASN A 595 1.86 -15.38 25.21
C ASN A 595 2.82 -15.12 24.05
N SER A 596 2.30 -15.16 22.84
CA SER A 596 3.08 -15.00 21.63
C SER A 596 2.27 -14.34 20.52
N GLY A 597 2.99 -13.69 19.61
CA GLY A 597 2.38 -12.88 18.59
C GLY A 597 3.33 -12.46 17.49
N PHE A 598 2.78 -11.78 16.50
CA PHE A 598 3.50 -11.39 15.30
C PHE A 598 2.93 -10.15 14.65
N SER A 599 3.73 -9.54 13.79
CA SER A 599 3.36 -8.39 12.97
C SER A 599 3.58 -8.71 11.49
N LEU A 600 2.51 -8.63 10.71
CA LEU A 600 2.55 -8.64 9.24
C LEU A 600 2.67 -7.19 8.74
N ARG A 601 3.68 -6.95 7.89
CA ARG A 601 3.82 -5.71 7.11
C ARG A 601 2.79 -5.68 5.98
N PHE A 602 1.61 -5.11 6.23
CA PHE A 602 0.47 -5.18 5.31
C PHE A 602 0.79 -4.58 3.94
N ASP A 603 1.45 -3.43 3.87
CA ASP A 603 1.83 -2.84 2.59
C ASP A 603 2.82 -3.73 1.81
N LEU A 604 3.74 -4.42 2.51
CA LEU A 604 4.61 -5.41 1.87
C LEU A 604 3.83 -6.63 1.39
N MET A 605 2.73 -7.01 2.04
CA MET A 605 1.83 -8.05 1.53
C MET A 605 1.14 -7.63 0.23
N VAL A 606 0.70 -6.38 0.11
CA VAL A 606 0.17 -5.85 -1.17
C VAL A 606 1.26 -5.82 -2.24
N GLN A 607 2.48 -5.41 -1.88
CA GLN A 607 3.62 -5.43 -2.80
C GLN A 607 3.96 -6.85 -3.27
N PHE A 608 3.96 -7.82 -2.35
CA PHE A 608 4.25 -9.22 -2.62
C PHE A 608 3.25 -9.85 -3.59
N THR A 609 1.95 -9.64 -3.33
CA THR A 609 0.85 -10.17 -4.15
C THR A 609 0.82 -9.57 -5.56
N THR A 610 1.12 -8.27 -5.68
CA THR A 610 1.12 -7.56 -6.97
C THR A 610 2.42 -7.71 -7.76
N GLY A 611 3.53 -8.08 -7.11
CA GLY A 611 4.84 -8.16 -7.73
C GLY A 611 5.47 -6.80 -8.07
N LEU A 612 4.93 -5.70 -7.52
CA LEU A 612 5.51 -4.37 -7.70
C LEU A 612 6.86 -4.24 -6.97
N SER A 613 7.78 -3.48 -7.54
CA SER A 613 9.13 -3.34 -7.00
C SER A 613 9.27 -2.30 -5.89
N ASN A 614 8.28 -1.42 -5.71
CA ASN A 614 8.34 -0.33 -4.73
C ASN A 614 7.04 -0.22 -3.91
N VAL A 615 7.16 -0.15 -2.59
CA VAL A 615 6.04 -0.06 -1.65
C VAL A 615 5.22 1.23 -1.83
N ARG A 616 5.84 2.30 -2.34
CA ARG A 616 5.19 3.59 -2.65
C ARG A 616 4.08 3.46 -3.71
N ASP A 617 4.10 2.38 -4.49
CA ASP A 617 3.10 2.11 -5.55
C ASP A 617 1.90 1.31 -5.03
N VAL A 618 1.96 0.80 -3.80
CA VAL A 618 0.87 0.05 -3.16
C VAL A 618 0.20 0.77 -1.99
N ILE A 619 0.78 1.88 -1.55
CA ILE A 619 0.21 2.82 -0.58
C ILE A 619 -0.50 3.95 -1.33
N PRO A 620 -1.75 4.34 -1.01
CA PRO A 620 -2.49 5.38 -1.74
C PRO A 620 -1.78 6.75 -1.81
N PHE A 621 -1.25 7.22 -0.68
CA PHE A 621 -0.51 8.48 -0.54
C PHE A 621 0.74 8.22 0.32
N PRO A 622 1.85 7.74 -0.27
CA PRO A 622 3.01 7.35 0.51
C PRO A 622 3.66 8.56 1.20
N ARG A 623 4.22 8.32 2.38
CA ARG A 623 5.08 9.26 3.11
C ARG A 623 6.49 8.68 3.16
N THR A 624 7.49 9.44 2.74
CA THR A 624 8.89 8.99 2.77
C THR A 624 9.81 10.10 3.22
N TYR A 625 11.05 9.76 3.54
CA TYR A 625 12.07 10.75 3.86
C TYR A 625 12.13 11.85 2.78
N GLY A 626 12.09 13.10 3.22
CA GLY A 626 12.09 14.29 2.36
C GLY A 626 10.81 14.55 1.55
N LYS A 627 9.77 13.70 1.65
CA LYS A 627 8.53 13.82 0.85
C LYS A 627 7.28 13.48 1.67
N ALA A 628 6.50 14.50 2.02
CA ALA A 628 5.17 14.38 2.62
C ALA A 628 4.05 15.08 1.80
N ASN A 629 4.43 15.88 0.79
CA ASN A 629 3.49 16.58 -0.07
C ASN A 629 2.94 15.65 -1.15
N ASN A 630 1.70 15.90 -1.57
CA ASN A 630 1.00 15.15 -2.62
C ASN A 630 1.04 15.86 -3.97
#